data_AF-A0AAU6Q859-F1
#
_entry.id   AF-A0AAU6Q859-F1
#
_cell.length_a   1.000
_cell.length_b   1.000
_cell.length_c   1.000
_cell.angle_alpha   90.00
_cell.angle_beta   90.00
_cell.angle_gamma   90.00
#
_symmetry.space_group_name_H-M   'P 1'
#
loop_
_entity.id
_entity.type
_entity.pdbx_description
1 polymer ?
#
loop_
_entity_poly.entity_id
_entity_poly.type
_entity_poly.pdbx_seq_one_letter_code
_entity_poly.pdbx_strand_id
1 'polypeptide(L)'
;MEFGHLKVFDAFAFPTVVIFSKERPNTKKIFSISEREIRGKIDDTSLETIREALASFHEFIRTEGFFISKSSLTEEWAVERPEIQEIVHKMELRGKQLAQKLEASIYRGITTGFNDAYILNELEYNEIKAYEPQSLKYLFPLLRGRYVQRWTPAWDNSYILILENSFSEKTHSWSGHSESEAFEILLSGHPLIAKRLASHEKSLRKRTDRGYYWWELRPCKYYEAFRLPKIAWGKYGSSPRFYFDDQGFINLNTIYFFNTDKKWILPILNSSLSYFYSLLRFNVVKDGFIEYTSSSIGRFPIPTPTPEQARRLEGFTDDSRLSELNALVYELYGLNAGEIALVEELTAGAYGAASAEAEAEGEEE
;
A
#
# COMPACT_ATOMS: atom_id res chain seq x y z
N MET A 1 28.25 2.75 2.46
CA MET A 1 27.78 1.66 3.33
C MET A 1 26.48 2.13 3.94
N GLU A 2 25.46 1.30 3.95
CA GLU A 2 24.12 1.68 4.38
C GLU A 2 23.65 0.66 5.41
N PHE A 3 23.34 1.11 6.62
CA PHE A 3 22.80 0.26 7.68
C PHE A 3 21.28 0.35 7.79
N GLY A 4 20.65 1.28 7.07
CA GLY A 4 19.22 1.60 7.13
C GLY A 4 18.60 1.43 8.52
N HIS A 5 17.79 0.39 8.73
CA HIS A 5 17.09 0.13 9.99
C HIS A 5 17.84 -0.73 11.01
N LEU A 6 19.05 -1.24 10.69
CA LEU A 6 19.85 -2.03 11.62
C LEU A 6 20.24 -1.22 12.85
N LYS A 7 19.92 -1.76 14.04
CA LYS A 7 20.22 -1.13 15.32
C LYS A 7 21.69 -1.34 15.71
N VAL A 8 22.60 -0.66 15.00
CA VAL A 8 24.06 -0.75 15.24
C VAL A 8 24.50 0.17 16.39
N PHE A 9 23.84 1.33 16.53
CA PHE A 9 24.17 2.35 17.51
C PHE A 9 23.05 2.50 18.55
N ASP A 10 23.38 3.05 19.72
CA ASP A 10 22.39 3.29 20.79
C ASP A 10 21.38 4.40 20.43
N ALA A 11 21.70 5.23 19.43
CA ALA A 11 20.83 6.27 18.90
C ALA A 11 20.16 5.83 17.60
N PHE A 12 18.88 6.17 17.44
CA PHE A 12 18.13 5.97 16.19
C PHE A 12 18.62 6.96 15.13
N ALA A 13 19.45 6.48 14.21
CA ALA A 13 19.77 7.14 12.96
C ALA A 13 19.60 6.13 11.82
N PHE A 14 19.49 6.61 10.58
CA PHE A 14 19.69 5.81 9.36
C PHE A 14 21.14 6.06 8.89
N PRO A 15 22.16 5.45 9.53
CA PRO A 15 23.52 5.83 9.26
C PRO A 15 23.97 5.22 7.93
N THR A 16 24.23 6.09 6.97
CA THR A 16 25.14 5.77 5.86
C THR A 16 26.55 6.05 6.34
N VAL A 17 27.36 5.02 6.52
CA VAL A 17 28.78 5.17 6.88
C VAL A 17 29.63 5.20 5.62
N VAL A 18 30.52 6.18 5.54
CA VAL A 18 31.48 6.31 4.45
C VAL A 18 32.87 6.13 5.06
N ILE A 19 33.57 5.06 4.66
CA ILE A 19 34.95 4.80 5.05
C ILE A 19 35.87 5.31 3.96
N PHE A 20 36.87 6.11 4.33
CA PHE A 20 37.91 6.60 3.42
C PHE A 20 39.22 5.85 3.66
N SER A 21 39.93 5.51 2.59
CA SER A 21 41.30 4.98 2.64
C SER A 21 42.28 5.92 1.92
N LYS A 22 43.53 5.98 2.40
CA LYS A 22 44.59 6.79 1.78
C LYS A 22 45.26 6.01 0.65
N GLU A 23 44.51 5.77 -0.42
CA GLU A 23 44.96 5.04 -1.61
C GLU A 23 44.61 5.81 -2.88
N ARG A 24 45.21 5.44 -4.03
CA ARG A 24 44.79 6.03 -5.31
C ARG A 24 43.36 5.55 -5.60
N PRO A 25 42.36 6.44 -5.69
CA PRO A 25 40.98 6.04 -5.82
C PRO A 25 40.75 5.36 -7.18
N ASN A 26 40.06 4.22 -7.16
CA ASN A 26 39.50 3.66 -8.40
C ASN A 26 38.38 4.61 -8.87
N THR A 27 38.59 5.27 -10.00
CA THR A 27 37.66 6.31 -10.47
C THR A 27 36.37 5.75 -11.08
N LYS A 28 36.30 4.44 -11.33
CA LYS A 28 35.18 3.80 -12.03
C LYS A 28 34.29 2.95 -11.13
N LYS A 29 34.82 2.38 -10.05
CA LYS A 29 34.10 1.44 -9.18
C LYS A 29 34.17 1.86 -7.72
N ILE A 30 33.11 1.57 -6.99
CA ILE A 30 33.00 1.81 -5.55
C ILE A 30 32.77 0.45 -4.89
N PHE A 31 33.55 0.16 -3.85
CA PHE A 31 33.33 -1.03 -3.02
C PHE A 31 32.29 -0.69 -1.96
N SER A 32 31.24 -1.51 -1.86
CA SER A 32 30.11 -1.23 -1.00
C SER A 32 29.50 -2.52 -0.44
N ILE A 33 28.67 -2.33 0.57
CA ILE A 33 27.81 -3.35 1.16
C ILE A 33 26.48 -2.69 1.51
N SER A 34 25.38 -3.37 1.24
CA SER A 34 24.02 -2.90 1.50
C SER A 34 23.50 -3.43 2.84
N GLU A 35 22.51 -2.78 3.43
CA GLU A 35 21.88 -3.24 4.66
C GLU A 35 21.35 -4.67 4.52
N ARG A 36 20.78 -4.98 3.35
CA ARG A 36 20.23 -6.30 3.01
C ARG A 36 21.28 -7.39 3.11
N GLU A 37 22.48 -7.16 2.57
CA GLU A 37 23.58 -8.13 2.67
C GLU A 37 23.99 -8.35 4.12
N ILE A 38 24.01 -7.30 4.93
CA ILE A 38 24.34 -7.39 6.35
C ILE A 38 23.28 -8.23 7.08
N ARG A 39 21.99 -7.93 6.88
CA ARG A 39 20.86 -8.68 7.48
C ARG A 39 20.82 -10.14 7.04
N GLY A 40 21.14 -10.43 5.78
CA GLY A 40 21.14 -11.80 5.26
C GLY A 40 22.22 -12.69 5.89
N LYS A 41 23.22 -12.10 6.55
CA LYS A 41 24.36 -12.82 7.15
C LYS A 41 24.41 -12.75 8.67
N ILE A 42 23.69 -11.80 9.27
CA ILE A 42 23.71 -11.52 10.70
C ILE A 42 22.31 -11.70 11.25
N ASP A 43 22.20 -12.52 12.29
CA ASP A 43 20.99 -12.58 13.11
C ASP A 43 20.80 -11.24 13.85
N ASP A 44 19.77 -10.48 13.47
CA ASP A 44 19.50 -9.14 13.97
C ASP A 44 18.58 -9.11 15.19
N THR A 45 18.34 -10.27 15.81
CA THR A 45 17.49 -10.42 16.99
C THR A 45 18.02 -9.69 18.22
N SER A 46 19.33 -9.40 18.30
CA SER A 46 19.91 -8.61 19.39
C SER A 46 21.02 -7.64 18.94
N LEU A 47 21.12 -6.53 19.67
CA LEU A 47 22.14 -5.48 19.46
C LEU A 47 23.55 -6.04 19.68
N GLU A 48 23.70 -6.93 20.66
CA GLU A 48 24.93 -7.62 21.01
C GLU A 48 25.41 -8.51 19.86
N THR A 49 24.52 -9.31 19.27
CA THR A 49 24.83 -10.18 18.13
C THR A 49 25.28 -9.36 16.91
N ILE A 50 24.60 -8.24 16.62
CA ILE A 50 24.99 -7.33 15.55
C ILE A 50 26.38 -6.74 15.84
N ARG A 51 26.64 -6.29 17.06
CA ARG A 51 27.94 -5.71 17.44
C ARG A 51 29.07 -6.73 17.40
N GLU A 52 28.84 -7.96 17.82
CA GLU A 52 29.82 -9.05 17.77
C GLU A 52 30.15 -9.43 16.32
N ALA A 53 29.15 -9.61 15.47
CA ALA A 53 29.36 -9.93 14.06
C ALA A 53 30.10 -8.79 13.32
N LEU A 54 29.84 -7.54 13.71
CA LEU A 54 30.53 -6.36 13.19
C LEU A 54 31.82 -6.02 13.97
N ALA A 55 32.27 -6.82 14.93
CA ALA A 55 33.52 -6.55 15.64
C ALA A 55 34.74 -6.67 14.70
N SER A 56 34.70 -7.63 13.78
CA SER A 56 35.68 -7.81 12.69
C SER A 56 35.21 -7.20 11.38
N PHE A 57 34.60 -6.02 11.44
CA PHE A 57 33.88 -5.43 10.31
C PHE A 57 34.68 -5.28 9.02
N HIS A 58 35.97 -4.97 9.13
CA HIS A 58 36.84 -4.83 7.95
C HIS A 58 36.96 -6.14 7.16
N GLU A 59 36.97 -7.28 7.85
CA GLU A 59 36.98 -8.60 7.23
C GLU A 59 35.61 -8.93 6.65
N PHE A 60 34.54 -8.60 7.38
CA PHE A 60 33.15 -8.76 6.91
C PHE A 60 32.90 -7.98 5.60
N ILE A 61 33.25 -6.69 5.53
CA ILE A 61 33.10 -5.92 4.29
C ILE A 61 33.97 -6.50 3.17
N ARG A 62 35.20 -6.94 3.46
CA ARG A 62 36.09 -7.52 2.43
C ARG A 62 35.55 -8.83 1.85
N THR A 63 34.84 -9.61 2.66
CA THR A 63 34.29 -10.91 2.28
C THR A 63 32.93 -10.79 1.61
N GLU A 64 32.04 -9.99 2.18
CA GLU A 64 30.63 -9.89 1.74
C GLU A 64 30.35 -8.69 0.82
N GLY A 65 31.23 -7.68 0.81
CA GLY A 65 31.08 -6.49 -0.01
C GLY A 65 31.27 -6.76 -1.51
N PHE A 66 30.77 -5.84 -2.32
CA PHE A 66 30.76 -5.94 -3.77
C PHE A 66 31.13 -4.61 -4.43
N PHE A 67 31.52 -4.67 -5.71
CA PHE A 67 31.81 -3.47 -6.49
C PHE A 67 30.60 -3.03 -7.29
N ILE A 68 30.23 -1.76 -7.17
CA ILE A 68 29.26 -1.08 -8.04
C ILE A 68 29.98 -0.11 -8.98
N SER A 69 29.36 0.17 -10.13
CA SER A 69 29.85 1.21 -11.03
C SER A 69 29.57 2.59 -10.42
N LYS A 70 30.53 3.50 -10.46
CA LYS A 70 30.26 4.90 -10.07
C LYS A 70 29.16 5.53 -10.93
N SER A 71 29.05 5.11 -12.20
CA SER A 71 28.02 5.61 -13.11
C SER A 71 26.60 5.14 -12.77
N SER A 72 26.43 4.13 -11.92
CA SER A 72 25.10 3.69 -11.46
C SER A 72 24.57 4.53 -10.29
N LEU A 73 25.39 5.41 -9.72
CA LEU A 73 24.98 6.35 -8.67
C LEU A 73 24.42 7.62 -9.30
N THR A 74 23.17 7.56 -9.78
CA THR A 74 22.40 8.70 -10.30
C THR A 74 21.60 9.37 -9.19
N GLU A 75 20.59 10.21 -9.49
CA GLU A 75 19.77 10.86 -8.46
C GLU A 75 18.91 9.87 -7.65
N GLU A 76 18.46 8.77 -8.26
CA GLU A 76 17.73 7.67 -7.62
C GLU A 76 18.65 6.45 -7.46
N TRP A 77 19.80 6.66 -6.80
CA TRP A 77 20.79 5.61 -6.59
C TRP A 77 20.36 4.62 -5.49
N ALA A 78 20.66 3.34 -5.71
CA ALA A 78 20.54 2.30 -4.70
C ALA A 78 21.86 1.52 -4.64
N VAL A 79 22.30 1.21 -3.42
CA VAL A 79 23.51 0.42 -3.19
C VAL A 79 23.10 -1.05 -3.18
N GLU A 80 23.08 -1.68 -4.35
CA GLU A 80 22.78 -3.11 -4.46
C GLU A 80 23.70 -3.79 -5.45
N ARG A 81 23.77 -5.13 -5.36
CA ARG A 81 24.58 -5.96 -6.26
C ARG A 81 24.23 -5.68 -7.74
N PRO A 82 25.22 -5.66 -8.66
CA PRO A 82 24.95 -5.42 -10.08
C PRO A 82 23.89 -6.34 -10.69
N GLU A 83 23.83 -7.59 -10.25
CA GLU A 83 22.86 -8.60 -10.71
C GLU A 83 21.43 -8.23 -10.30
N ILE A 84 21.24 -7.64 -9.10
CA ILE A 84 19.95 -7.14 -8.63
C ILE A 84 19.51 -5.93 -9.45
N GLN A 85 20.44 -5.00 -9.70
CA GLN A 85 20.15 -3.79 -10.48
C GLN A 85 19.79 -4.11 -11.94
N GLU A 86 20.40 -5.14 -12.53
CA GLU A 86 20.06 -5.59 -13.88
C GLU A 86 18.61 -6.09 -13.97
N ILE A 87 18.11 -6.81 -12.94
CA ILE A 87 16.72 -7.25 -12.89
C ILE A 87 15.78 -6.06 -12.84
N VAL A 88 16.04 -5.08 -11.96
CA VAL A 88 15.21 -3.88 -11.87
C VAL A 88 15.25 -3.08 -13.17
N HIS A 89 16.43 -2.94 -13.78
CA HIS A 89 16.57 -2.28 -15.08
C HIS A 89 15.74 -2.97 -16.16
N LYS A 90 15.74 -4.31 -16.23
CA LYS A 90 14.87 -5.06 -17.14
C LYS A 90 13.39 -4.81 -16.86
N MET A 91 13.00 -4.74 -15.58
CA MET A 91 11.62 -4.40 -15.21
C MET A 91 11.21 -3.03 -15.75
N GLU A 92 12.04 -2.02 -15.53
CA GLU A 92 11.84 -0.64 -15.99
C GLU A 92 11.86 -0.52 -17.53
N LEU A 93 12.71 -1.28 -18.23
CA LEU A 93 12.78 -1.29 -19.70
C LEU A 93 11.59 -1.98 -20.36
N ARG A 94 11.10 -3.08 -19.78
CA ARG A 94 9.99 -3.87 -20.34
C ARG A 94 8.62 -3.33 -19.93
N GLY A 95 8.55 -2.66 -18.78
CA GLY A 95 7.34 -2.08 -18.25
C GLY A 95 7.14 -0.61 -18.64
N LYS A 96 5.90 -0.16 -18.49
CA LYS A 96 5.58 1.27 -18.42
C LYS A 96 5.09 1.57 -17.01
N GLN A 97 5.47 2.70 -16.43
CA GLN A 97 4.98 3.12 -15.11
C GLN A 97 3.44 3.02 -15.06
N LEU A 98 2.91 2.38 -14.03
CA LEU A 98 1.49 2.07 -13.90
C LEU A 98 0.61 3.31 -14.09
N ALA A 99 0.96 4.44 -13.46
CA ALA A 99 0.19 5.68 -13.60
C ALA A 99 0.10 6.15 -15.07
N GLN A 100 1.21 6.05 -15.82
CA GLN A 100 1.24 6.40 -17.25
C GLN A 100 0.52 5.36 -18.12
N LYS A 101 0.38 4.12 -17.65
CA LYS A 101 -0.28 3.03 -18.37
C LYS A 101 -1.80 3.06 -18.20
N LEU A 102 -2.25 3.44 -17.02
CA LEU A 102 -3.66 3.54 -16.71
C LEU A 102 -4.31 4.80 -17.29
N GLU A 103 -3.52 5.87 -17.53
CA GLU A 103 -4.04 7.20 -17.84
C GLU A 103 -5.08 7.69 -16.81
N ALA A 104 -5.02 7.11 -15.59
CA ALA A 104 -5.97 7.31 -14.52
C ALA A 104 -5.25 7.64 -13.22
N SER A 105 -5.97 8.31 -12.32
CA SER A 105 -5.45 8.67 -11.01
C SER A 105 -5.46 7.47 -10.07
N ILE A 106 -4.47 7.41 -9.18
CA ILE A 106 -4.54 6.56 -7.99
C ILE A 106 -5.20 7.39 -6.88
N TYR A 107 -6.28 6.85 -6.33
CA TYR A 107 -7.08 7.46 -5.29
C TYR A 107 -6.71 6.90 -3.92
N ARG A 108 -6.91 7.72 -2.89
CA ARG A 108 -6.85 7.32 -1.48
C ARG A 108 -8.29 7.11 -1.00
N GLY A 109 -8.51 6.19 -0.06
CA GLY A 109 -9.81 6.08 0.60
C GLY A 109 -10.18 7.32 1.41
N ILE A 110 -11.42 7.34 1.90
CA ILE A 110 -11.99 8.50 2.59
C ILE A 110 -11.48 8.62 4.03
N THR A 111 -11.31 9.86 4.49
CA THR A 111 -11.07 10.18 5.90
C THR A 111 -12.39 10.60 6.53
N THR A 112 -12.77 9.94 7.63
CA THR A 112 -13.97 10.29 8.40
C THR A 112 -13.68 11.38 9.45
N GLY A 113 -12.46 11.35 10.01
CA GLY A 113 -12.02 12.18 11.13
C GLY A 113 -12.69 11.83 12.47
N PHE A 114 -13.55 10.81 12.52
CA PHE A 114 -14.13 10.24 13.73
C PHE A 114 -14.94 8.96 13.39
N ASN A 115 -14.28 7.79 13.40
CA ASN A 115 -14.84 6.55 12.86
C ASN A 115 -16.16 6.13 13.53
N ASP A 116 -16.28 6.26 14.85
CA ASP A 116 -17.47 5.85 15.62
C ASP A 116 -18.78 6.47 15.09
N ALA A 117 -18.75 7.71 14.60
CA ALA A 117 -19.94 8.36 14.07
C ALA A 117 -20.36 7.84 12.69
N TYR A 118 -19.42 7.38 11.88
CA TYR A 118 -19.65 7.08 10.46
C TYR A 118 -19.58 5.60 10.11
N ILE A 119 -18.94 4.76 10.92
CA ILE A 119 -18.86 3.32 10.68
C ILE A 119 -19.98 2.63 11.44
N LEU A 120 -20.72 1.77 10.75
CA LEU A 120 -21.83 0.99 11.29
C LEU A 120 -21.50 -0.50 11.20
N ASN A 121 -21.91 -1.26 12.22
CA ASN A 121 -21.93 -2.71 12.15
C ASN A 121 -23.22 -3.21 11.47
N GLU A 122 -23.28 -4.52 11.24
CA GLU A 122 -24.41 -5.18 10.60
C GLU A 122 -25.75 -4.99 11.33
N LEU A 123 -25.75 -4.95 12.66
CA LEU A 123 -26.98 -4.76 13.44
C LEU A 123 -27.54 -3.35 13.26
N GLU A 124 -26.67 -2.33 13.35
CA GLU A 124 -27.04 -0.93 13.14
C GLU A 124 -27.52 -0.68 11.70
N TYR A 125 -26.85 -1.28 10.72
CA TYR A 125 -27.29 -1.24 9.33
C TYR A 125 -28.68 -1.88 9.15
N ASN A 126 -28.92 -3.06 9.75
CA ASN A 126 -30.19 -3.75 9.64
C ASN A 126 -31.33 -3.00 10.35
N GLU A 127 -31.05 -2.30 11.44
CA GLU A 127 -32.01 -1.41 12.09
C GLU A 127 -32.44 -0.27 11.16
N ILE A 128 -31.48 0.44 10.55
CA ILE A 128 -31.78 1.50 9.58
C ILE A 128 -32.53 0.93 8.37
N LYS A 129 -32.13 -0.24 7.87
CA LYS A 129 -32.82 -0.91 6.77
C LYS A 129 -34.28 -1.24 7.09
N ALA A 130 -34.58 -1.62 8.33
CA ALA A 130 -35.94 -1.99 8.74
C ALA A 130 -36.85 -0.78 9.00
N TYR A 131 -36.33 0.27 9.63
CA TYR A 131 -37.13 1.39 10.11
C TYR A 131 -36.98 2.68 9.29
N GLU A 132 -35.90 2.81 8.50
CA GLU A 132 -35.54 4.02 7.75
C GLU A 132 -34.94 3.68 6.37
N PRO A 133 -35.63 2.89 5.52
CA PRO A 133 -35.07 2.39 4.26
C PRO A 133 -34.65 3.49 3.26
N GLN A 134 -35.26 4.68 3.34
CA GLN A 134 -34.89 5.85 2.54
C GLN A 134 -33.46 6.35 2.83
N SER A 135 -32.89 5.98 3.97
CA SER A 135 -31.52 6.33 4.38
C SER A 135 -30.45 5.43 3.81
N LEU A 136 -30.83 4.29 3.23
CA LEU A 136 -29.87 3.34 2.64
C LEU A 136 -29.05 3.97 1.50
N LYS A 137 -29.54 5.04 0.87
CA LYS A 137 -28.77 5.82 -0.12
C LYS A 137 -27.50 6.48 0.43
N TYR A 138 -27.39 6.61 1.76
CA TYR A 138 -26.22 7.16 2.44
C TYR A 138 -25.31 6.08 3.05
N LEU A 139 -25.72 4.81 2.99
CA LEU A 139 -25.01 3.70 3.62
C LEU A 139 -24.38 2.81 2.55
N PHE A 140 -23.07 2.63 2.65
CA PHE A 140 -22.29 1.89 1.67
C PHE A 140 -21.48 0.80 2.37
N PRO A 141 -21.26 -0.38 1.74
CA PRO A 141 -20.34 -1.37 2.26
C PRO A 141 -18.94 -0.79 2.46
N LEU A 142 -18.33 -1.02 3.62
CA LEU A 142 -17.01 -0.54 3.98
C LEU A 142 -16.02 -1.71 4.00
N LEU A 143 -14.87 -1.56 3.36
CA LEU A 143 -13.73 -2.42 3.60
C LEU A 143 -12.68 -1.67 4.44
N ARG A 144 -12.35 -2.23 5.61
CA ARG A 144 -11.32 -1.69 6.50
C ARG A 144 -9.96 -2.33 6.24
N GLY A 145 -8.89 -1.60 6.55
CA GLY A 145 -7.50 -1.99 6.24
C GLY A 145 -7.15 -3.41 6.70
N ARG A 146 -7.47 -3.75 7.96
CA ARG A 146 -7.25 -5.09 8.53
C ARG A 146 -7.93 -6.26 7.81
N TYR A 147 -8.91 -5.98 6.96
CA TYR A 147 -9.63 -6.96 6.15
C TYR A 147 -9.21 -6.96 4.67
N VAL A 148 -8.21 -6.13 4.32
CA VAL A 148 -7.53 -6.22 3.04
C VAL A 148 -6.69 -7.49 3.03
N GLN A 149 -7.07 -8.42 2.17
CA GLN A 149 -6.29 -9.62 1.91
C GLN A 149 -5.80 -9.63 0.48
N ARG A 150 -4.75 -10.41 0.24
CA ARG A 150 -4.25 -10.67 -1.11
C ARG A 150 -5.35 -11.38 -1.90
N TRP A 151 -5.54 -10.96 -3.14
CA TRP A 151 -6.51 -11.45 -4.12
C TRP A 151 -7.96 -11.04 -3.88
N THR A 152 -8.50 -11.30 -2.70
CA THR A 152 -9.93 -11.14 -2.39
C THR A 152 -10.12 -10.41 -1.07
N PRO A 153 -11.02 -9.42 -0.98
CA PRO A 153 -11.31 -8.73 0.29
C PRO A 153 -12.11 -9.62 1.26
N ALA A 154 -11.81 -9.54 2.55
CA ALA A 154 -12.52 -10.28 3.60
C ALA A 154 -13.51 -9.39 4.36
N TRP A 155 -14.59 -8.96 3.69
CA TRP A 155 -15.57 -8.05 4.28
C TRP A 155 -16.18 -8.57 5.60
N ASP A 156 -16.29 -7.67 6.57
CA ASP A 156 -16.71 -7.94 7.95
C ASP A 156 -18.14 -7.48 8.25
N ASN A 157 -18.96 -7.29 7.21
CA ASN A 157 -20.30 -6.71 7.31
C ASN A 157 -20.31 -5.30 7.92
N SER A 158 -19.22 -4.53 7.78
CA SER A 158 -19.20 -3.11 8.14
C SER A 158 -19.70 -2.22 7.01
N TYR A 159 -20.31 -1.12 7.40
CA TYR A 159 -20.87 -0.12 6.50
C TYR A 159 -20.37 1.27 6.89
N ILE A 160 -20.38 2.19 5.94
CA ILE A 160 -20.05 3.58 6.17
C ILE A 160 -21.20 4.50 5.77
N LEU A 161 -21.47 5.46 6.64
CA LEU A 161 -22.36 6.57 6.40
C LEU A 161 -21.61 7.67 5.64
N ILE A 162 -22.06 7.98 4.43
CA ILE A 162 -21.53 9.07 3.60
C ILE A 162 -22.58 10.17 3.51
N LEU A 163 -22.32 11.28 4.22
CA LEU A 163 -23.03 12.54 4.06
C LEU A 163 -22.09 13.54 3.39
N GLU A 164 -22.25 13.71 2.09
CA GLU A 164 -21.40 14.58 1.26
C GLU A 164 -21.50 16.05 1.67
N ASN A 165 -20.47 16.83 1.35
CA ASN A 165 -20.42 18.26 1.64
C ASN A 165 -21.52 19.04 0.87
N SER A 166 -22.21 19.96 1.55
CA SER A 166 -23.31 20.78 0.99
C SER A 166 -22.93 22.17 0.44
N PHE A 167 -21.64 22.51 0.30
CA PHE A 167 -21.19 23.90 0.09
C PHE A 167 -21.59 24.53 -1.25
N SER A 168 -21.65 23.76 -2.35
CA SER A 168 -21.83 24.35 -3.71
C SER A 168 -22.90 23.68 -4.56
N GLU A 169 -23.42 22.54 -4.13
CA GLU A 169 -24.39 21.75 -4.88
C GLU A 169 -25.56 21.44 -3.95
N LYS A 170 -26.79 21.41 -4.46
CA LYS A 170 -27.97 20.93 -3.71
C LYS A 170 -27.88 19.40 -3.57
N THR A 171 -26.79 18.92 -2.95
CA THR A 171 -26.48 17.51 -2.72
C THR A 171 -27.51 16.88 -1.80
N HIS A 172 -28.04 17.67 -0.86
CA HIS A 172 -29.02 17.21 0.11
C HIS A 172 -30.21 18.15 0.21
N SER A 173 -31.32 17.65 0.79
CA SER A 173 -32.50 18.46 1.08
C SER A 173 -32.23 19.58 2.07
N TRP A 174 -31.19 19.46 2.90
CA TRP A 174 -30.79 20.45 3.88
C TRP A 174 -29.79 21.48 3.35
N SER A 175 -29.28 21.33 2.12
CA SER A 175 -28.28 22.24 1.56
C SER A 175 -28.83 23.66 1.40
N GLY A 176 -28.10 24.66 1.92
CA GLY A 176 -28.48 26.08 1.82
C GLY A 176 -29.36 26.60 2.95
N HIS A 177 -29.72 25.77 3.93
CA HIS A 177 -30.42 26.18 5.15
C HIS A 177 -29.44 26.62 6.26
N SER A 178 -29.94 27.30 7.30
CA SER A 178 -29.12 27.52 8.51
C SER A 178 -28.77 26.18 9.17
N GLU A 179 -27.70 26.10 9.96
CA GLU A 179 -27.27 24.84 10.59
C GLU A 179 -28.40 24.17 11.40
N SER A 180 -29.16 24.94 12.18
CA SER A 180 -30.28 24.41 12.96
C SER A 180 -31.40 23.87 12.08
N GLU A 181 -31.83 24.63 11.07
CA GLU A 181 -32.88 24.19 10.14
C GLU A 181 -32.42 22.98 9.32
N ALA A 182 -31.16 22.97 8.89
CA ALA A 182 -30.55 21.87 8.15
C ALA A 182 -30.54 20.58 8.97
N PHE A 183 -30.20 20.67 10.27
CA PHE A 183 -30.23 19.52 11.15
C PHE A 183 -31.66 19.04 11.45
N GLU A 184 -32.64 19.93 11.58
CA GLU A 184 -34.05 19.56 11.72
C GLU A 184 -34.59 18.84 10.46
N ILE A 185 -34.16 19.26 9.27
CA ILE A 185 -34.47 18.57 8.01
C ILE A 185 -33.85 17.16 8.01
N LEU A 186 -32.60 17.02 8.43
CA LEU A 186 -31.92 15.73 8.57
C LEU A 186 -32.66 14.84 9.59
N LEU A 187 -33.00 15.36 10.77
CA LEU A 187 -33.71 14.64 11.82
C LEU A 187 -35.11 14.19 11.38
N SER A 188 -35.81 15.03 10.62
CA SER A 188 -37.16 14.71 10.13
C SER A 188 -37.16 13.66 9.02
N GLY A 189 -36.17 13.71 8.11
CA GLY A 189 -36.06 12.74 7.01
C GLY A 189 -35.36 11.43 7.37
N HIS A 190 -34.40 11.52 8.31
CA HIS A 190 -33.43 10.48 8.63
C HIS A 190 -33.16 10.40 10.16
N PRO A 191 -34.19 10.18 11.00
CA PRO A 191 -34.09 10.27 12.46
C PRO A 191 -33.03 9.38 13.12
N LEU A 192 -32.80 8.15 12.65
CA LEU A 192 -31.79 7.23 13.20
C LEU A 192 -30.38 7.74 12.90
N ILE A 193 -30.13 8.17 11.66
CA ILE A 193 -28.85 8.78 11.27
C ILE A 193 -28.59 10.06 12.08
N ALA A 194 -29.59 10.95 12.17
CA ALA A 194 -29.41 12.23 12.87
C ALA A 194 -29.15 12.02 14.36
N LYS A 195 -29.85 11.08 15.01
CA LYS A 195 -29.63 10.72 16.42
C LYS A 195 -28.22 10.17 16.65
N ARG A 196 -27.73 9.30 15.76
CA ARG A 196 -26.35 8.80 15.83
C ARG A 196 -25.34 9.95 15.73
N LEU A 197 -25.52 10.86 14.79
CA LEU A 197 -24.62 12.00 14.63
C LEU A 197 -24.68 12.94 15.84
N ALA A 198 -25.87 13.19 16.37
CA ALA A 198 -26.08 13.99 17.58
C ALA A 198 -25.36 13.41 18.81
N SER A 199 -25.36 12.09 18.99
CA SER A 199 -24.63 11.46 20.12
C SER A 199 -23.11 11.67 20.05
N HIS A 200 -22.58 12.05 18.87
CA HIS A 200 -21.17 12.33 18.64
C HIS A 200 -20.86 13.79 18.31
N GLU A 201 -21.84 14.71 18.44
CA GLU A 201 -21.72 16.11 17.99
C GLU A 201 -20.46 16.81 18.53
N LYS A 202 -20.16 16.64 19.82
CA LYS A 202 -18.99 17.27 20.46
C LYS A 202 -17.67 16.88 19.79
N SER A 203 -17.52 15.62 19.38
CA SER A 203 -16.34 15.13 18.67
C SER A 203 -16.35 15.60 17.22
N LEU A 204 -17.51 15.50 16.55
CA LEU A 204 -17.66 15.90 15.15
C LEU A 204 -17.40 17.39 14.92
N ARG A 205 -17.78 18.26 15.87
CA ARG A 205 -17.49 19.70 15.85
C ARG A 205 -16.02 20.05 16.05
N LYS A 206 -15.21 19.15 16.62
CA LYS A 206 -13.75 19.35 16.77
C LYS A 206 -12.97 19.00 15.51
N ARG A 207 -13.56 18.24 14.58
CA ARG A 207 -12.92 17.91 13.31
C ARG A 207 -12.56 19.18 12.55
N THR A 208 -11.30 19.27 12.16
CA THR A 208 -10.79 20.30 11.25
C THR A 208 -11.16 19.99 9.80
N ASP A 209 -11.20 18.70 9.47
CA ASP A 209 -11.46 18.19 8.12
C ASP A 209 -12.90 17.66 8.02
N ARG A 210 -13.84 18.57 7.74
CA ARG A 210 -15.28 18.29 7.68
C ARG A 210 -15.97 18.96 6.50
N GLY A 211 -17.24 18.62 6.30
CA GLY A 211 -18.08 19.26 5.30
C GLY A 211 -18.54 20.67 5.70
N TYR A 212 -19.61 21.15 5.08
CA TYR A 212 -20.14 22.48 5.39
C TYR A 212 -20.79 22.48 6.78
N TYR A 213 -21.63 21.48 7.05
CA TYR A 213 -22.18 21.24 8.38
C TYR A 213 -21.30 20.27 9.20
N TRP A 214 -21.39 20.34 10.52
CA TRP A 214 -20.52 19.54 11.41
C TRP A 214 -20.67 18.02 11.26
N TRP A 215 -21.81 17.56 10.76
CA TRP A 215 -22.13 16.15 10.52
C TRP A 215 -21.73 15.64 9.12
N GLU A 216 -21.23 16.51 8.26
CA GLU A 216 -20.85 16.13 6.89
C GLU A 216 -19.39 15.68 6.83
N LEU A 217 -19.11 14.75 5.92
CA LEU A 217 -17.74 14.40 5.55
C LEU A 217 -17.08 15.53 4.76
N ARG A 218 -15.74 15.54 4.77
CA ARG A 218 -14.93 16.45 3.95
C ARG A 218 -15.33 16.35 2.46
N PRO A 219 -15.10 17.41 1.66
CA PRO A 219 -15.22 17.33 0.21
C PRO A 219 -14.37 16.20 -0.38
N CYS A 220 -14.99 15.39 -1.24
CA CYS A 220 -14.33 14.37 -2.05
C CYS A 220 -14.90 14.45 -3.48
N LYS A 221 -14.02 14.57 -4.48
CA LYS A 221 -14.41 14.75 -5.88
C LYS A 221 -14.63 13.44 -6.64
N TYR A 222 -14.37 12.30 -6.00
CA TYR A 222 -14.28 11.00 -6.66
C TYR A 222 -15.10 9.92 -5.95
N TYR A 223 -16.22 10.28 -5.30
CA TYR A 223 -17.14 9.28 -4.73
C TYR A 223 -17.57 8.22 -5.75
N GLU A 224 -17.80 8.63 -7.00
CA GLU A 224 -18.12 7.72 -8.11
C GLU A 224 -17.02 6.69 -8.40
N ALA A 225 -15.75 7.04 -8.18
CA ALA A 225 -14.63 6.15 -8.45
C ALA A 225 -14.65 4.90 -7.55
N PHE A 226 -15.23 4.98 -6.35
CA PHE A 226 -15.38 3.80 -5.48
C PHE A 226 -16.34 2.77 -6.06
N ARG A 227 -17.30 3.18 -6.89
CA ARG A 227 -18.32 2.28 -7.47
C ARG A 227 -17.86 1.59 -8.75
N LEU A 228 -16.79 2.09 -9.36
CA LEU A 228 -16.23 1.50 -10.56
C LEU A 228 -15.29 0.33 -10.20
N PRO A 229 -15.16 -0.67 -11.09
CA PRO A 229 -14.19 -1.75 -10.92
C PRO A 229 -12.78 -1.20 -10.63
N LYS A 230 -12.12 -1.76 -9.62
CA LYS A 230 -10.85 -1.23 -9.12
C LYS A 230 -9.93 -2.32 -8.59
N ILE A 231 -8.63 -2.04 -8.67
CA ILE A 231 -7.62 -2.76 -7.89
C ILE A 231 -7.26 -1.87 -6.69
N ALA A 232 -7.27 -2.45 -5.51
CA ALA A 232 -7.07 -1.76 -4.24
C ALA A 232 -6.07 -2.50 -3.34
N TRP A 233 -5.46 -1.77 -2.39
CA TRP A 233 -4.44 -2.30 -1.49
C TRP A 233 -4.29 -1.43 -0.23
N GLY A 234 -3.82 -2.04 0.86
CA GLY A 234 -3.48 -1.35 2.10
C GLY A 234 -2.16 -0.58 1.96
N LYS A 235 -2.05 0.57 2.64
CA LYS A 235 -0.87 1.44 2.62
C LYS A 235 0.40 0.73 3.11
N TYR A 236 0.26 -0.17 4.07
CA TYR A 236 1.37 -0.88 4.70
C TYR A 236 1.18 -2.39 4.53
N GLY A 237 2.28 -3.13 4.44
CA GLY A 237 2.24 -4.60 4.42
C GLY A 237 3.64 -5.21 4.37
N SER A 238 3.81 -6.43 4.88
CA SER A 238 5.09 -7.15 4.76
C SER A 238 5.31 -7.72 3.37
N SER A 239 4.22 -7.87 2.60
CA SER A 239 4.20 -8.35 1.22
C SER A 239 3.11 -7.62 0.40
N PRO A 240 3.11 -7.76 -0.94
CA PRO A 240 2.02 -7.29 -1.78
C PRO A 240 0.68 -7.92 -1.38
N ARG A 241 -0.33 -7.08 -1.11
CA ARG A 241 -1.70 -7.49 -0.77
C ARG A 241 -2.70 -6.69 -1.59
N PHE A 242 -2.68 -6.93 -2.91
CA PHE A 242 -3.62 -6.32 -3.84
C PHE A 242 -4.84 -7.22 -4.00
N TYR A 243 -6.01 -6.61 -4.14
CA TYR A 243 -7.25 -7.31 -4.47
C TYR A 243 -8.01 -6.54 -5.55
N PHE A 244 -8.91 -7.25 -6.23
CA PHE A 244 -9.85 -6.65 -7.16
C PHE A 244 -11.21 -6.48 -6.50
N ASP A 245 -11.85 -5.34 -6.74
CA ASP A 245 -13.16 -5.00 -6.22
C ASP A 245 -14.07 -4.53 -7.36
N ASP A 246 -15.11 -5.33 -7.60
CA ASP A 246 -16.26 -5.02 -8.43
C ASP A 246 -17.58 -4.96 -7.64
N GLN A 247 -17.52 -5.02 -6.31
CA GLN A 247 -18.66 -4.91 -5.40
C GLN A 247 -18.91 -3.47 -4.96
N GLY A 248 -17.94 -2.58 -5.18
CA GLY A 248 -18.09 -1.15 -4.91
C GLY A 248 -17.86 -0.78 -3.45
N PHE A 249 -16.97 -1.49 -2.74
CA PHE A 249 -16.63 -1.13 -1.37
C PHE A 249 -16.07 0.29 -1.30
N ILE A 250 -16.53 1.03 -0.30
CA ILE A 250 -15.85 2.23 0.16
C ILE A 250 -14.64 1.81 0.98
N ASN A 251 -13.56 2.55 0.81
CA ASN A 251 -12.31 2.30 1.50
C ASN A 251 -11.97 3.48 2.41
N LEU A 252 -11.39 3.19 3.57
CA LEU A 252 -10.81 4.22 4.44
C LEU A 252 -9.44 4.69 3.92
N ASN A 253 -8.97 5.77 4.50
CA ASN A 253 -7.76 6.49 4.12
C ASN A 253 -6.44 5.67 4.25
N THR A 254 -6.50 4.47 4.82
CA THR A 254 -5.43 3.46 4.91
C THR A 254 -5.34 2.59 3.66
N ILE A 255 -6.29 2.70 2.73
CA ILE A 255 -6.35 1.92 1.49
C ILE A 255 -6.26 2.87 0.29
N TYR A 256 -5.53 2.46 -0.72
CA TYR A 256 -5.44 3.12 -2.02
C TYR A 256 -6.04 2.25 -3.11
N PHE A 257 -6.46 2.87 -4.21
CA PHE A 257 -7.01 2.14 -5.35
C PHE A 257 -6.83 2.90 -6.66
N PHE A 258 -6.95 2.19 -7.77
CA PHE A 258 -7.18 2.78 -9.09
C PHE A 258 -8.25 2.00 -9.83
N ASN A 259 -9.02 2.69 -10.67
CA ASN A 259 -10.04 2.04 -11.48
C ASN A 259 -9.42 1.36 -12.70
N THR A 260 -9.85 0.14 -12.96
CA THR A 260 -9.46 -0.58 -14.17
C THR A 260 -10.40 -1.75 -14.45
N ASP A 261 -10.58 -2.05 -15.73
CA ASP A 261 -11.15 -3.29 -16.24
C ASP A 261 -10.07 -4.35 -16.56
N LYS A 262 -8.79 -3.97 -16.53
CA LYS A 262 -7.64 -4.82 -16.85
C LYS A 262 -7.27 -5.72 -15.67
N LYS A 263 -8.07 -6.76 -15.43
CA LYS A 263 -7.89 -7.71 -14.31
C LYS A 263 -6.52 -8.39 -14.31
N TRP A 264 -5.90 -8.58 -15.49
CA TRP A 264 -4.55 -9.14 -15.61
C TRP A 264 -3.44 -8.37 -14.87
N ILE A 265 -3.66 -7.10 -14.48
CA ILE A 265 -2.69 -6.32 -13.70
C ILE A 265 -2.54 -6.89 -12.28
N LEU A 266 -3.63 -7.37 -11.69
CA LEU A 266 -3.66 -7.84 -10.29
C LEU A 266 -2.61 -8.95 -10.02
N PRO A 267 -2.55 -10.04 -10.80
CA PRO A 267 -1.55 -11.09 -10.59
C PRO A 267 -0.10 -10.60 -10.73
N ILE A 268 0.17 -9.63 -11.60
CA ILE A 268 1.51 -9.04 -11.73
C ILE A 268 1.89 -8.34 -10.43
N LEU A 269 0.99 -7.49 -9.90
CA LEU A 269 1.21 -6.75 -8.64
C LEU A 269 1.35 -7.68 -7.43
N ASN A 270 0.72 -8.85 -7.46
CA ASN A 270 0.82 -9.86 -6.41
C ASN A 270 1.98 -10.85 -6.62
N SER A 271 2.80 -10.76 -7.67
CA SER A 271 3.89 -11.73 -7.92
C SER A 271 5.11 -11.58 -7.00
N SER A 272 5.95 -12.63 -6.91
CA SER A 272 7.24 -12.54 -6.21
C SER A 272 8.14 -11.44 -6.80
N LEU A 273 8.10 -11.24 -8.12
CA LEU A 273 8.86 -10.16 -8.75
C LEU A 273 8.40 -8.77 -8.29
N SER A 274 7.10 -8.59 -8.06
CA SER A 274 6.54 -7.34 -7.51
C SER A 274 7.02 -7.12 -6.08
N TYR A 275 7.07 -8.17 -5.26
CA TYR A 275 7.63 -8.07 -3.92
C TYR A 275 9.12 -7.71 -3.95
N PHE A 276 9.90 -8.40 -4.78
CA PHE A 276 11.31 -8.11 -5.00
C PHE A 276 11.55 -6.65 -5.38
N TYR A 277 10.79 -6.11 -6.34
CA TYR A 277 10.89 -4.71 -6.73
C TYR A 277 10.53 -3.75 -5.59
N SER A 278 9.48 -4.09 -4.83
CA SER A 278 9.02 -3.30 -3.69
C SER A 278 10.10 -3.19 -2.60
N LEU A 279 10.80 -4.29 -2.30
CA LEU A 279 11.93 -4.32 -1.36
C LEU A 279 13.10 -3.41 -1.79
N LEU A 280 13.19 -3.02 -3.07
CA LEU A 280 14.33 -2.28 -3.63
C LEU A 280 14.01 -0.83 -3.98
N ARG A 281 12.72 -0.47 -4.06
CA ARG A 281 12.27 0.83 -4.57
C ARG A 281 11.28 1.52 -3.66
N PHE A 282 10.66 0.81 -2.72
CA PHE A 282 9.67 1.40 -1.82
C PHE A 282 10.29 1.66 -0.45
N ASN A 283 9.67 2.59 0.29
CA ASN A 283 10.09 2.87 1.65
C ASN A 283 9.72 1.70 2.54
N VAL A 284 10.66 1.32 3.40
CA VAL A 284 10.40 0.43 4.53
C VAL A 284 10.24 1.31 5.76
N VAL A 285 9.17 1.10 6.53
CA VAL A 285 8.92 1.82 7.78
C VAL A 285 9.45 1.03 8.97
N LYS A 286 9.37 1.63 10.16
CA LYS A 286 9.70 0.96 11.42
C LYS A 286 8.95 -0.37 11.50
N ASP A 287 9.63 -1.42 11.97
CA ASP A 287 9.13 -2.79 12.10
C ASP A 287 9.08 -3.61 10.78
N GLY A 288 9.68 -3.09 9.69
CA GLY A 288 9.95 -3.88 8.47
C GLY A 288 8.81 -3.90 7.45
N PHE A 289 7.71 -3.19 7.70
CA PHE A 289 6.61 -3.06 6.75
C PHE A 289 7.01 -2.18 5.55
N ILE A 290 6.54 -2.55 4.36
CA ILE A 290 6.70 -1.78 3.14
C ILE A 290 5.53 -0.79 3.00
N GLU A 291 5.85 0.45 2.62
CA GLU A 291 4.85 1.50 2.36
C GLU A 291 4.48 1.57 0.86
N TYR A 292 3.29 1.06 0.55
CA TYR A 292 2.67 1.03 -0.77
C TYR A 292 1.87 2.32 -1.05
N THR A 293 2.55 3.47 -1.16
CA THR A 293 1.87 4.74 -1.48
C THR A 293 1.37 4.79 -2.93
N SER A 294 0.51 5.77 -3.23
CA SER A 294 0.12 6.09 -4.62
C SER A 294 1.30 6.46 -5.50
N SER A 295 2.33 7.11 -4.96
CA SER A 295 3.56 7.44 -5.70
C SER A 295 4.36 6.18 -6.02
N SER A 296 4.59 5.32 -5.02
CA SER A 296 5.32 4.07 -5.15
C SER A 296 4.68 3.17 -6.22
N ILE A 297 3.36 2.95 -6.11
CA ILE A 297 2.61 2.12 -7.04
C ILE A 297 2.44 2.77 -8.41
N GLY A 298 2.29 4.09 -8.46
CA GLY A 298 2.23 4.83 -9.73
C GLY A 298 3.50 4.66 -10.58
N ARG A 299 4.67 4.54 -9.94
CA ARG A 299 5.97 4.31 -10.60
C ARG A 299 6.27 2.84 -10.90
N PHE A 300 5.49 1.90 -10.38
CA PHE A 300 5.74 0.47 -10.62
C PHE A 300 5.68 0.15 -12.13
N PRO A 301 6.71 -0.50 -12.71
CA PRO A 301 6.76 -0.76 -14.14
C PRO A 301 5.91 -1.98 -14.51
N ILE A 302 4.85 -1.79 -15.31
CA ILE A 302 3.92 -2.86 -15.72
C ILE A 302 4.12 -3.23 -17.19
N PRO A 303 4.47 -4.50 -17.52
CA PRO A 303 4.68 -4.96 -18.87
C PRO A 303 3.35 -5.06 -19.60
N THR A 304 3.38 -5.00 -20.94
CA THR A 304 2.18 -5.18 -21.77
C THR A 304 2.13 -6.63 -22.23
N PRO A 305 1.24 -7.46 -21.66
CA PRO A 305 1.10 -8.84 -22.10
C PRO A 305 0.44 -8.92 -23.48
N THR A 306 0.68 -10.02 -24.19
CA THR A 306 -0.17 -10.41 -25.33
C THR A 306 -1.60 -10.75 -24.85
N PRO A 307 -2.61 -10.76 -25.74
CA PRO A 307 -3.97 -11.13 -25.34
C PRO A 307 -4.08 -12.52 -24.69
N GLU A 308 -3.24 -13.47 -25.11
CA GLU A 308 -3.20 -14.81 -24.51
C GLU A 308 -2.57 -14.78 -23.11
N GLN A 309 -1.44 -14.09 -22.94
CA GLN A 309 -0.83 -13.92 -21.62
C GLN A 309 -1.76 -13.16 -20.66
N ALA A 310 -2.50 -12.15 -21.14
CA ALA A 310 -3.50 -11.43 -20.34
C ALA A 310 -4.61 -12.36 -19.85
N ARG A 311 -5.17 -13.21 -20.72
CA ARG A 311 -6.16 -14.22 -20.32
C ARG A 311 -5.60 -15.21 -19.29
N ARG A 312 -4.36 -15.67 -19.49
CA ARG A 312 -3.68 -16.55 -18.53
C ARG A 312 -3.50 -15.88 -17.17
N LEU A 313 -3.07 -14.61 -17.16
CA LEU A 313 -2.92 -13.81 -15.95
C LEU A 313 -4.25 -13.72 -15.18
N GLU A 314 -5.34 -13.40 -15.86
CA GLU A 314 -6.67 -13.29 -15.24
C GLU A 314 -7.17 -14.58 -14.59
N GLY A 315 -6.63 -15.74 -14.98
CA GLY A 315 -6.93 -17.03 -14.36
C GLY A 315 -6.24 -17.27 -13.02
N PHE A 316 -5.33 -16.40 -12.56
CA PHE A 316 -4.71 -16.49 -11.25
C PHE A 316 -5.48 -15.61 -10.24
N THR A 317 -6.27 -16.27 -9.40
CA THR A 317 -7.16 -15.62 -8.43
C THR A 317 -6.79 -15.92 -6.97
N ASP A 318 -5.77 -16.74 -6.75
CA ASP A 318 -5.24 -17.10 -5.44
C ASP A 318 -3.79 -17.63 -5.59
N ASP A 319 -3.22 -18.10 -4.48
CA ASP A 319 -1.84 -18.59 -4.42
C ASP A 319 -1.68 -20.07 -4.78
N SER A 320 -2.75 -20.80 -5.13
CA SER A 320 -2.71 -22.24 -5.44
C SER A 320 -1.78 -22.57 -6.61
N ARG A 321 -1.59 -21.61 -7.52
CA ARG A 321 -0.74 -21.72 -8.72
C ARG A 321 0.32 -20.63 -8.77
N LEU A 322 0.80 -20.18 -7.60
CA LEU A 322 1.76 -19.08 -7.49
C LEU A 322 3.05 -19.32 -8.29
N SER A 323 3.57 -20.55 -8.31
CA SER A 323 4.77 -20.87 -9.12
C SER A 323 4.54 -20.71 -10.62
N GLU A 324 3.36 -21.07 -11.13
CA GLU A 324 2.99 -20.86 -12.54
C GLU A 324 2.80 -19.39 -12.87
N LEU A 325 2.19 -18.63 -11.95
CA LEU A 325 2.05 -17.18 -12.06
C LEU A 325 3.43 -16.52 -12.14
N ASN A 326 4.31 -16.84 -11.19
CA ASN A 326 5.65 -16.28 -11.12
C ASN A 326 6.44 -16.59 -12.40
N ALA A 327 6.39 -17.83 -12.89
CA ALA A 327 7.03 -18.20 -14.16
C ALA A 327 6.53 -17.35 -15.34
N LEU A 328 5.22 -17.12 -15.45
CA LEU A 328 4.65 -16.24 -16.48
C LEU A 328 5.08 -14.78 -16.30
N VAL A 329 5.15 -14.27 -15.07
CA VAL A 329 5.61 -12.92 -14.80
C VAL A 329 7.09 -12.76 -15.16
N TYR A 330 7.94 -13.72 -14.80
CA TYR A 330 9.35 -13.71 -15.20
C TYR A 330 9.54 -13.71 -16.72
N GLU A 331 8.72 -14.48 -17.44
CA GLU A 331 8.69 -14.48 -18.91
C GLU A 331 8.35 -13.09 -19.46
N LEU A 332 7.32 -12.41 -18.91
CA LEU A 332 6.90 -11.08 -19.37
C LEU A 332 8.00 -10.02 -19.25
N TYR A 333 8.86 -10.15 -18.24
CA TYR A 333 10.01 -9.26 -18.05
C TYR A 333 11.32 -9.78 -18.68
N GLY A 334 11.31 -11.00 -19.24
CA GLY A 334 12.47 -11.59 -19.91
C GLY A 334 13.63 -11.94 -18.96
N LEU A 335 13.30 -12.43 -17.76
CA LEU A 335 14.31 -12.88 -16.80
C LEU A 335 14.93 -14.22 -17.25
N ASN A 336 16.23 -14.38 -17.03
CA ASN A 336 16.94 -15.64 -17.23
C ASN A 336 16.94 -16.50 -15.96
N ALA A 337 17.40 -17.75 -16.07
CA ALA A 337 17.36 -18.70 -14.94
C ALA A 337 18.13 -18.24 -13.69
N GLY A 338 19.27 -17.55 -13.85
CA GLY A 338 20.04 -17.03 -12.71
C GLY A 338 19.33 -15.86 -12.02
N GLU A 339 18.70 -14.98 -12.80
CA GLU A 339 17.89 -13.88 -12.29
C GLU A 339 16.65 -14.39 -11.55
N ILE A 340 15.98 -15.42 -12.09
CA ILE A 340 14.83 -16.06 -11.45
C ILE A 340 15.26 -16.66 -10.10
N ALA A 341 16.36 -17.43 -10.08
CA ALA A 341 16.86 -18.02 -8.84
C ALA A 341 17.14 -16.96 -7.76
N LEU A 342 17.73 -15.82 -8.15
CA LEU A 342 18.01 -14.72 -7.25
C LEU A 342 16.73 -14.06 -6.71
N VAL A 343 15.70 -13.86 -7.55
CA VAL A 343 14.40 -13.34 -7.10
C VAL A 343 13.75 -14.29 -6.10
N GLU A 344 13.70 -15.59 -6.41
CA GLU A 344 13.10 -16.61 -5.55
C GLU A 344 13.85 -16.74 -4.21
N GLU A 345 15.18 -16.68 -4.23
CA GLU A 345 16.01 -16.66 -3.00
C GLU A 345 15.66 -15.46 -2.12
N LEU A 346 15.61 -14.25 -2.69
CA LEU A 346 15.39 -13.01 -1.95
C LEU A 346 13.93 -12.78 -1.53
N THR A 347 13.00 -13.54 -2.08
CA THR A 347 11.56 -13.44 -1.76
C THR A 347 11.03 -14.68 -1.05
N ALA A 348 11.92 -15.62 -0.67
CA ALA A 348 11.56 -16.80 0.07
C ALA A 348 10.87 -16.42 1.40
N GLY A 349 9.77 -17.11 1.71
CA GLY A 349 9.01 -16.88 2.96
C GLY A 349 8.02 -15.72 2.95
N ALA A 350 8.03 -14.86 1.92
CA ALA A 350 7.16 -13.67 1.81
C ALA A 350 5.67 -13.95 2.01
N TYR A 351 5.21 -15.13 1.57
CA TYR A 351 3.80 -15.49 1.53
C TYR A 351 3.40 -16.56 2.55
N GLY A 352 4.28 -16.88 3.52
CA GLY A 352 4.08 -17.92 4.52
C GLY A 352 3.45 -17.48 5.85
N ALA A 353 3.36 -16.17 6.11
CA ALA A 353 3.04 -15.63 7.44
C ALA A 353 1.79 -14.73 7.46
N ALA A 354 0.72 -15.10 6.75
CA ALA A 354 -0.49 -14.28 6.60
C ALA A 354 -1.33 -14.06 7.89
N SER A 355 -0.93 -14.58 9.06
CA SER A 355 -1.79 -14.60 10.27
C SER A 355 -1.46 -13.59 11.38
N ALA A 356 -0.31 -12.90 11.34
CA ALA A 356 0.16 -12.09 12.47
C ALA A 356 0.01 -10.57 12.31
N GLU A 357 -0.34 -10.06 11.13
CA GLU A 357 -0.13 -8.64 10.78
C GLU A 357 -1.36 -7.73 10.91
N ALA A 358 -2.53 -8.28 11.24
CA ALA A 358 -3.78 -7.52 11.36
C ALA A 358 -3.78 -6.49 12.52
N GLU A 359 -2.81 -6.55 13.44
CA GLU A 359 -2.71 -5.66 14.60
C GLU A 359 -1.87 -4.38 14.35
N ALA A 360 -1.06 -4.33 13.28
CA ALA A 360 -0.14 -3.20 13.04
C ALA A 360 -0.79 -2.01 12.30
N GLU A 361 -1.93 -2.23 11.63
CA GLU A 361 -2.70 -1.16 10.98
C GLU A 361 -3.61 -0.46 12.00
N GLY A 362 -3.01 0.18 13.00
CA GLY A 362 -3.72 1.14 13.84
C GLY A 362 -4.37 2.20 12.93
N GLU A 363 -5.71 2.25 12.93
CA GLU A 363 -6.47 3.28 12.23
C GLU A 363 -6.08 4.63 12.85
N GLU A 364 -5.15 5.37 12.24
CA GLU A 364 -4.92 6.77 12.59
C GLU A 364 -6.19 7.56 12.23
N GLU A 365 -6.94 7.94 13.28
CA GLU A 365 -8.19 8.74 13.21
C GLU A 365 -8.01 10.13 12.58
#